data_AF-A0A2E4CD85-F1
#
_entry.id   AF-A0A2E4CD85-F1
#
_cell.length_a   1.000
_cell.length_b   1.000
_cell.length_c   1.000
_cell.angle_alpha   90.00
_cell.angle_beta   90.00
_cell.angle_gamma   90.00
#
_symmetry.space_group_name_H-M   'P 1'
#
loop_
_entity.id
_entity.type
_entity.pdbx_description
1 polymer ?
#
loop_
_entity_poly.entity_id
_entity_poly.type
_entity_poly.pdbx_seq_one_letter_code
_entity_poly.pdbx_strand_id
1 'polypeptide(L)' 'MNDAIGLIETKGLLALVEATDAMAKAANVQIVKRVDIGGGLVTTVVSGDV' A
#
# COMPACT_ATOMS: atom_id res chain seq x y z
N MET A 1 -8.69 19.67 -0.63
CA MET A 1 -7.57 19.03 -1.37
C MET A 1 -7.91 17.55 -1.42
N ASN A 2 -7.94 16.94 -2.59
CA ASN A 2 -8.24 15.51 -2.75
C ASN A 2 -6.89 14.82 -3.00
N ASP A 3 -6.36 14.17 -1.98
CA ASP A 3 -5.09 13.44 -2.09
C ASP A 3 -5.21 12.30 -3.11
N ALA A 4 -4.11 11.99 -3.80
CA ALA A 4 -4.02 10.86 -4.70
C ALA A 4 -3.95 9.54 -3.91
N ILE A 5 -4.52 8.47 -4.47
CA ILE A 5 -4.51 7.13 -3.87
C ILE A 5 -3.64 6.18 -4.67
N GLY A 6 -2.74 5.49 -3.97
CA GLY A 6 -1.91 4.41 -4.51
C GLY A 6 -2.29 3.05 -3.92
N LEU A 7 -2.23 2.00 -4.74
CA LEU A 7 -2.58 0.63 -4.38
C LEU A 7 -1.52 -0.34 -4.91
N ILE A 8 -1.06 -1.27 -4.06
CA ILE A 8 -0.31 -2.46 -4.49
C ILE A 8 -0.95 -3.68 -3.86
N GLU A 9 -1.20 -4.71 -4.69
CA GLU A 9 -1.66 -6.02 -4.27
C GLU A 9 -0.58 -7.08 -4.53
N THR A 10 -0.36 -7.96 -3.56
CA THR A 10 0.59 -9.07 -3.67
C THR A 10 -0.05 -10.38 -3.22
N LYS A 11 0.55 -11.49 -3.67
CA LYS A 11 0.33 -12.80 -3.05
C LYS A 11 1.26 -12.95 -1.85
N GLY A 12 0.69 -13.01 -0.66
CA GLY A 12 1.38 -13.16 0.62
C GLY A 12 1.79 -11.82 1.24
N LEU A 13 1.84 -11.82 2.58
CA LEU A 13 2.11 -10.63 3.39
C LEU A 13 3.55 -10.11 3.28
N LEU A 14 4.53 -10.99 3.11
CA LEU A 14 5.95 -10.59 3.08
C LEU A 14 6.26 -9.64 1.92
N ALA A 15 5.79 -9.97 0.72
CA ALA A 15 5.95 -9.10 -0.45
C ALA A 15 5.22 -7.77 -0.26
N LEU A 16 4.05 -7.76 0.39
CA LEU A 16 3.30 -6.54 0.65
C LEU A 16 4.04 -5.62 1.62
N VAL A 17 4.64 -6.18 2.67
CA VAL A 17 5.40 -5.42 3.67
C VAL A 17 6.59 -4.73 3.02
N GLU A 18 7.35 -5.45 2.19
CA GLU A 18 8.48 -4.87 1.46
C GLU A 18 8.02 -3.74 0.52
N ALA A 19 6.95 -3.96 -0.25
CA ALA A 19 6.41 -2.93 -1.14
C ALA A 19 5.90 -1.69 -0.35
N THR A 20 5.31 -1.91 0.82
CA THR A 20 4.79 -0.83 1.68
C THR A 20 5.93 -0.01 2.31
N ASP A 21 7.00 -0.67 2.77
CA ASP A 21 8.21 -0.01 3.27
C ASP A 21 8.88 0.85 2.17
N ALA A 22 9.01 0.29 0.96
CA ALA A 22 9.53 1.01 -0.19
C ALA A 22 8.68 2.24 -0.54
N MET A 23 7.34 2.11 -0.55
CA MET A 23 6.43 3.25 -0.80
C MET A 23 6.59 4.36 0.25
N ALA A 24 6.62 4.01 1.53
CA ALA A 24 6.76 4.99 2.62
C ALA A 24 8.13 5.70 2.63
N LYS A 25 9.19 5.05 2.12
CA LYS A 25 10.52 5.65 1.99
C LYS A 25 10.68 6.48 0.71
N ALA A 26 9.90 6.20 -0.33
CA ALA A 26 10.02 6.86 -1.63
C ALA A 26 9.37 8.25 -1.67
N ALA A 27 8.32 8.49 -0.89
CA ALA A 27 7.56 9.73 -0.93
C ALA A 27 6.87 10.03 0.40
N ASN A 28 6.41 11.27 0.58
CA ASN A 28 5.59 11.67 1.73
C ASN A 28 4.15 11.16 1.55
N VAL A 29 3.96 9.86 1.81
CA VAL A 29 2.64 9.20 1.72
C VAL A 29 2.25 8.63 3.07
N GLN A 30 0.94 8.56 3.32
CA GLN A 30 0.36 7.93 4.50
C GLN A 30 -0.17 6.55 4.14
N ILE A 31 0.16 5.54 4.96
CA ILE A 31 -0.44 4.20 4.84
C ILE A 31 -1.83 4.27 5.45
N VAL A 32 -2.86 4.17 4.61
CA VAL A 32 -4.26 4.36 5.02
C VAL A 32 -4.83 3.08 5.60
N LYS A 33 -4.62 1.96 4.90
CA LYS A 33 -5.10 0.64 5.34
C LYS A 33 -4.42 -0.50 4.58
N ARG A 34 -4.47 -1.67 5.19
CA ARG A 34 -4.21 -2.96 4.54
C ARG A 34 -5.53 -3.71 4.39
N VAL A 35 -5.77 -4.31 3.22
CA VAL A 35 -6.98 -5.07 2.91
C VAL A 35 -6.60 -6.50 2.58
N ASP A 36 -7.23 -7.47 3.23
CA ASP A 36 -7.08 -8.89 2.93
C ASP A 36 -8.39 -9.40 2.32
N ILE A 37 -8.34 -9.99 1.12
CA ILE A 37 -9.53 -10.48 0.40
C ILE A 37 -9.61 -12.01 0.30
N GLY A 38 -8.66 -12.72 0.91
CA GLY A 38 -8.55 -14.18 0.83
C GLY A 38 -7.69 -14.66 -0.34
N GLY A 39 -7.51 -15.98 -0.47
CA GLY A 39 -6.66 -16.57 -1.52
C GLY A 39 -5.18 -16.19 -1.44
N GLY A 40 -4.73 -15.69 -0.28
CA GLY A 40 -3.39 -15.13 -0.10
C GLY A 40 -3.20 -13.75 -0.73
N LEU A 41 -4.25 -13.11 -1.25
CA LEU A 41 -4.17 -11.76 -1.80
C LEU A 41 -4.35 -10.72 -0.69
N VAL A 42 -3.40 -9.79 -0.65
CA VAL A 42 -3.29 -8.74 0.34
C VAL A 42 -2.91 -7.43 -0.37
N THR A 43 -3.55 -6.33 0.01
CA THR A 43 -3.41 -5.02 -0.65
C THR A 43 -3.04 -3.95 0.37
N THR A 44 -2.11 -3.06 0.02
CA THR A 44 -1.80 -1.84 0.77
C THR A 44 -2.43 -0.65 0.05
N VAL A 45 -2.97 0.29 0.82
CA VAL A 45 -3.54 1.55 0.32
C VAL A 45 -2.75 2.70 0.91
N VAL A 46 -2.23 3.59 0.06
CA VAL A 46 -1.51 4.81 0.45
C VAL A 46 -2.20 6.06 -0.09
N SER A 47 -2.00 7.19 0.60
CA SER A 47 -2.53 8.51 0.23
C SER A 47 -1.42 9.58 0.27
N GLY A 48 -1.39 10.50 -0.69
CA GLY A 48 -0.44 11.62 -0.72
C GLY A 48 -0.68 12.58 -1.88
N ASP A 49 0.24 13.54 -2.06
CA ASP A 49 0.22 14.43 -3.23
C ASP A 49 0.48 13.66 -4.53
N VAL A 50 0.05 14.22 -5.68
CA VAL A 50 0.25 13.63 -7.03
C VAL A 50 1.65 13.92 -7.57
#